data_AF-A0A2S2NTT4-F1
#
_entry.id   AF-A0A2S2NTT4-F1
#
_cell.length_a   1.000
_cell.length_b   1.000
_cell.length_c   1.000
_cell.angle_alpha   90.00
_cell.angle_beta   90.00
_cell.angle_gamma   90.00
#
_symmetry.space_group_name_H-M   'P 1'
#
loop_
_entity.id
_entity.type
_entity.pdbx_description
1 polymer ?
#
loop_
_entity_poly.entity_id
_entity_poly.type
_entity_poly.pdbx_seq_one_letter_code
_entity_poly.pdbx_strand_id
1 'polypeptide(L)'
;MVLIHVKHGDDSQFLYEASLETPVDECTLNITSIYNGRLKISRICNEMEELKKHGTLLPPEIMGLTDEQVVELKLIDTWGEKCIPSGGYTFHKDPVGRRNGKRPNEQMQNVLTKTIEEAKACVSKKLVQSQISLTQKKVQEALDILRGAIMIVYPMNLPPHDNIRLEIENNEDLSGTHASLEVKIHLLIIPGGITLILV
;
A
#
# COMPACT_ATOMS: atom_id res chain seq x y z
N MET A 1 13.07 -26.45 -14.68
CA MET A 1 12.19 -25.43 -14.06
C MET A 1 11.08 -26.14 -13.30
N VAL A 2 10.72 -25.64 -12.13
CA VAL A 2 9.57 -26.09 -11.34
C VAL A 2 8.62 -24.92 -11.11
N LEU A 3 7.33 -25.21 -11.06
CA LEU A 3 6.29 -24.22 -10.79
C LEU A 3 5.70 -24.49 -9.42
N ILE A 4 5.86 -23.54 -8.51
CA ILE A 4 5.41 -23.60 -7.13
C ILE A 4 4.08 -22.85 -7.03
N HIS A 5 3.02 -23.55 -6.65
CA HIS A 5 1.72 -22.95 -6.39
C HIS A 5 1.63 -22.50 -4.94
N VAL A 6 1.69 -21.19 -4.72
CA VAL A 6 1.59 -20.59 -3.39
C VAL A 6 0.12 -20.43 -3.01
N LYS A 7 -0.25 -20.97 -1.85
CA LYS A 7 -1.61 -20.91 -1.29
C LYS A 7 -1.60 -20.39 0.15
N HIS A 8 -2.76 -19.89 0.59
CA HIS A 8 -3.05 -19.61 1.99
C HIS A 8 -4.35 -20.31 2.36
N GLY A 9 -4.27 -21.40 3.13
CA GLY A 9 -5.37 -22.36 3.22
C GLY A 9 -5.70 -22.93 1.82
N ASP A 10 -6.98 -22.93 1.46
CA ASP A 10 -7.44 -23.34 0.13
C ASP A 10 -7.32 -22.24 -0.94
N ASP A 11 -6.93 -21.03 -0.51
CA ASP A 11 -6.97 -19.82 -1.31
C ASP A 11 -5.69 -19.65 -2.14
N SER A 12 -5.81 -19.80 -3.47
CA SER A 12 -4.71 -19.62 -4.42
C SER A 12 -4.18 -18.18 -4.41
N GLN A 13 -2.87 -18.01 -4.23
CA GLN A 13 -2.24 -16.69 -4.12
C GLN A 13 -1.55 -16.27 -5.41
N PHE A 14 -0.53 -17.04 -5.83
CA PHE A 14 0.21 -16.85 -7.07
C PHE A 14 1.02 -18.11 -7.42
N LEU A 15 1.53 -18.15 -8.64
CA LEU A 15 2.49 -19.16 -9.09
C LEU A 15 3.88 -18.54 -9.07
N TYR A 16 4.89 -19.29 -8.61
CA TYR A 16 6.30 -18.88 -8.64
C TYR A 16 7.12 -19.89 -9.41
N GLU A 17 7.98 -19.44 -10.30
CA GLU A 17 8.84 -20.30 -11.11
C GLU A 17 10.25 -20.29 -10.53
N ALA A 18 10.85 -21.49 -10.37
CA ALA A 18 12.20 -21.65 -9.85
C ALA A 18 13.00 -22.68 -10.67
N SER A 19 14.33 -22.55 -10.67
CA SER A 19 15.23 -23.61 -11.14
C SER A 19 15.28 -24.75 -10.12
N LEU A 20 15.51 -25.99 -10.58
CA LEU A 20 15.75 -27.15 -9.70
C LEU A 20 17.02 -27.00 -8.86
N GLU A 21 17.92 -26.11 -9.28
CA GLU A 21 19.18 -25.81 -8.60
C GLU A 21 19.02 -24.72 -7.53
N THR A 22 17.87 -24.03 -7.49
CA THR A 22 17.63 -22.94 -6.54
C THR A 22 17.51 -23.51 -5.12
N PRO A 23 18.32 -23.04 -4.15
CA PRO A 23 18.17 -23.46 -2.76
C PRO A 23 16.77 -23.16 -2.22
N VAL A 24 16.28 -24.02 -1.33
CA VAL A 24 14.95 -23.87 -0.71
C VAL A 24 14.84 -22.57 0.08
N ASP A 25 15.91 -22.18 0.78
CA ASP A 25 15.95 -20.93 1.54
C ASP A 25 15.79 -19.71 0.62
N GLU A 26 16.47 -19.71 -0.53
CA GLU A 26 16.35 -18.65 -1.53
C GLU A 26 14.94 -18.62 -2.15
N CYS A 27 14.36 -19.79 -2.45
CA CYS A 27 12.97 -19.87 -2.90
C CYS A 27 12.00 -19.29 -1.87
N THR A 28 12.20 -19.60 -0.59
CA THR A 28 11.34 -19.13 0.51
C THR A 28 11.46 -17.62 0.68
N LEU A 29 12.68 -17.07 0.58
CA LEU A 29 12.93 -15.63 0.58
C LEU A 29 12.20 -14.93 -0.56
N ASN A 30 12.34 -15.45 -1.78
CA ASN A 30 11.73 -14.88 -2.96
C ASN A 30 10.20 -14.93 -2.92
N ILE A 31 9.62 -16.06 -2.52
CA ILE A 31 8.18 -16.24 -2.36
C ILE A 31 7.63 -15.29 -1.29
N THR A 32 8.31 -15.18 -0.15
CA THR A 32 7.89 -14.32 0.96
C THR A 32 7.93 -12.84 0.56
N SER A 33 9.00 -12.41 -0.14
CA SER A 33 9.10 -11.05 -0.66
C SER A 33 7.95 -10.74 -1.63
N ILE A 34 7.65 -11.64 -2.58
CA ILE A 34 6.53 -11.46 -3.51
C ILE A 34 5.22 -11.38 -2.73
N TYR A 35 4.98 -12.31 -1.80
CA TYR A 35 3.75 -12.34 -1.01
C TYR A 35 3.53 -11.03 -0.24
N ASN A 36 4.54 -10.56 0.50
CA ASN A 36 4.45 -9.31 1.26
C ASN A 36 4.30 -8.08 0.35
N GLY A 37 5.00 -8.07 -0.79
CA GLY A 37 4.86 -7.01 -1.77
C GLY A 37 3.44 -6.90 -2.34
N ARG A 38 2.74 -8.02 -2.51
CA ARG A 38 1.30 -8.01 -2.89
C ARG A 38 0.42 -7.41 -1.81
N LEU A 39 0.66 -7.76 -0.54
CA LEU A 39 -0.08 -7.16 0.59
C LEU A 39 0.13 -5.65 0.63
N LYS A 40 1.38 -5.20 0.43
CA LYS A 40 1.75 -3.79 0.35
C LYS A 40 1.01 -3.05 -0.76
N ILE A 41 1.02 -3.60 -1.99
CA ILE A 41 0.25 -3.06 -3.12
C ILE A 41 -1.24 -2.97 -2.77
N SER A 42 -1.80 -4.01 -2.12
CA SER A 42 -3.21 -3.99 -1.72
C SER A 42 -3.53 -2.87 -0.73
N ARG A 43 -2.68 -2.65 0.28
CA ARG A 43 -2.86 -1.56 1.26
C ARG A 43 -2.77 -0.19 0.61
N ILE A 44 -1.75 0.04 -0.23
CA ILE A 44 -1.60 1.29 -0.97
C ILE A 44 -2.83 1.55 -1.85
N CYS A 45 -3.27 0.56 -2.62
CA CYS A 45 -4.45 0.71 -3.47
C CYS A 45 -5.71 1.06 -2.67
N ASN A 46 -5.92 0.44 -1.51
CA ASN A 46 -7.07 0.74 -0.65
C ASN A 46 -7.02 2.19 -0.13
N GLU A 47 -5.85 2.65 0.33
CA GLU A 47 -5.69 4.03 0.78
C GLU A 47 -5.82 5.04 -0.36
N MET A 48 -5.35 4.70 -1.58
CA MET A 48 -5.52 5.55 -2.76
C MET A 48 -7.00 5.72 -3.17
N GLU A 49 -7.86 4.72 -2.94
CA GLU A 49 -9.31 4.88 -3.14
C GLU A 49 -9.91 5.93 -2.20
N GLU A 50 -9.43 6.00 -0.96
CA GLU A 50 -9.89 6.98 0.02
C GLU A 50 -9.29 8.36 -0.24
N LEU A 51 -8.00 8.43 -0.64
CA LEU A 51 -7.34 9.65 -1.12
C LEU A 51 -8.12 10.28 -2.28
N LYS A 52 -8.53 9.45 -3.25
CA LYS A 52 -9.33 9.87 -4.41
C LYS A 52 -10.65 10.53 -3.99
N LYS A 53 -11.32 9.99 -2.97
CA LYS A 53 -12.65 10.47 -2.53
C LYS A 53 -12.61 11.66 -1.59
N HIS A 54 -11.57 11.74 -0.75
CA HIS A 54 -11.57 12.62 0.41
C HIS A 54 -10.27 13.41 0.61
N GLY A 55 -9.27 13.30 -0.27
CA GLY A 55 -8.01 14.03 -0.13
C GLY A 55 -7.08 13.41 0.90
N THR A 56 -6.06 14.16 1.32
CA THR A 56 -4.96 13.64 2.16
C THR A 56 -5.40 13.39 3.60
N LEU A 57 -4.66 12.55 4.33
CA LEU A 57 -4.89 12.35 5.76
C LEU A 57 -4.69 13.66 6.54
N LEU A 58 -5.59 13.90 7.50
CA LEU A 58 -5.44 14.96 8.49
C LEU A 58 -4.25 14.66 9.40
N PRO A 59 -3.59 15.69 9.95
CA PRO A 59 -2.57 15.51 10.98
C PRO A 59 -3.09 14.66 12.15
N PRO A 60 -2.24 13.82 12.77
CA PRO A 60 -2.64 12.96 13.89
C PRO A 60 -3.32 13.72 15.04
N GLU A 61 -2.92 14.96 15.30
CA GLU A 61 -3.49 15.83 16.32
C GLU A 61 -4.90 16.34 16.02
N ILE A 62 -5.34 16.30 14.75
CA ILE A 62 -6.69 16.70 14.32
C ILE A 62 -7.60 15.47 14.15
N MET A 63 -7.02 14.32 13.82
CA MET A 63 -7.76 13.11 13.51
C MET A 63 -8.64 12.64 14.69
N GLY A 64 -9.93 12.41 14.42
CA GLY A 64 -10.89 11.94 15.43
C GLY A 64 -11.47 13.03 16.33
N LEU A 65 -11.11 14.30 16.14
CA LEU A 65 -11.75 15.44 16.80
C LEU A 65 -12.99 15.90 16.02
N THR A 66 -13.95 16.51 16.72
CA THR A 66 -15.08 17.20 16.08
C THR A 66 -14.66 18.57 15.54
N ASP A 67 -15.42 19.10 14.59
CA ASP A 67 -15.16 20.42 14.00
C ASP A 67 -15.12 21.52 15.10
N GLU A 68 -15.93 21.41 16.15
CA GLU A 68 -15.94 22.33 17.28
C GLU A 68 -14.65 22.26 18.11
N GLN A 69 -14.17 21.05 18.41
CA GLN A 69 -12.93 20.83 19.16
C GLN A 69 -11.72 21.38 18.40
N VAL A 70 -11.68 21.20 17.08
CA VAL A 70 -10.62 21.73 16.22
C VAL A 70 -10.56 23.26 16.30
N VAL A 71 -11.74 23.92 16.27
CA VAL A 71 -11.84 25.38 16.41
C VAL A 71 -11.43 25.86 17.80
N GLU A 72 -11.90 25.19 18.86
CA GLU A 72 -11.58 25.53 20.25
C GLU A 72 -10.07 25.44 20.53
N LEU A 73 -9.46 24.34 20.08
CA LEU A 73 -8.03 24.08 20.22
C LEU A 73 -7.18 24.85 19.20
N LYS A 74 -7.80 25.57 18.26
CA LYS A 74 -7.15 26.35 17.19
C LYS A 74 -6.17 25.51 16.37
N LEU A 75 -6.52 24.25 16.12
CA LEU A 75 -5.71 23.34 15.33
C LEU A 75 -5.89 23.65 13.83
N ILE A 76 -4.80 23.54 13.07
CA ILE A 76 -4.76 23.90 11.65
C ILE A 76 -4.09 22.77 10.86
N ASP A 77 -4.75 22.31 9.80
CA ASP A 77 -4.12 21.41 8.82
C ASP A 77 -3.11 22.18 7.95
N THR A 78 -1.87 22.25 8.43
CA THR A 78 -0.77 22.90 7.69
C THR A 78 -0.35 22.14 6.43
N TRP A 79 -0.73 20.87 6.30
CA TRP A 79 -0.41 20.03 5.14
C TRP A 79 -1.43 20.18 4.02
N GLY A 80 -2.69 20.48 4.35
CA GLY A 80 -3.75 20.70 3.36
C GLY A 80 -3.48 21.85 2.38
N GLU A 81 -2.61 22.80 2.72
CA GLU A 81 -2.17 23.89 1.82
C GLU A 81 -0.86 23.56 1.08
N LYS A 82 -0.07 22.59 1.59
CA LYS A 82 1.19 22.16 0.96
C LYS A 82 0.96 21.04 -0.05
N CYS A 83 0.06 20.11 0.28
CA CYS A 83 -0.24 18.92 -0.49
C CYS A 83 -1.52 19.12 -1.31
N ILE A 84 -1.52 20.14 -2.16
CA ILE A 84 -2.63 20.42 -3.07
C ILE A 84 -2.51 19.51 -4.30
N PRO A 85 -3.58 18.82 -4.72
CA PRO A 85 -3.53 17.98 -5.91
C PRO A 85 -3.40 18.82 -7.19
N SER A 86 -2.77 18.24 -8.21
CA SER A 86 -2.61 18.81 -9.55
C SER A 86 -3.96 19.24 -10.13
N GLY A 87 -4.06 20.50 -10.54
CA GLY A 87 -5.31 21.07 -11.05
C GLY A 87 -6.36 21.37 -9.97
N GLY A 88 -5.95 21.46 -8.70
CA GLY A 88 -6.80 21.87 -7.58
C GLY A 88 -7.71 20.77 -7.04
N TYR A 89 -8.54 21.14 -6.07
CA TYR A 89 -9.42 20.23 -5.35
C TYR A 89 -10.88 20.69 -5.38
N THR A 90 -11.77 19.75 -5.10
CA THR A 90 -13.16 20.05 -4.70
C THR A 90 -13.37 19.53 -3.29
N PHE A 91 -14.27 20.15 -2.52
CA PHE A 91 -14.51 19.72 -1.16
C PHE A 91 -15.51 18.56 -1.13
N HIS A 92 -15.14 17.49 -0.44
CA HIS A 92 -15.98 16.33 -0.17
C HIS A 92 -15.59 15.73 1.19
N LYS A 93 -16.34 16.13 2.23
CA LYS A 93 -16.06 15.76 3.63
C LYS A 93 -15.92 14.24 3.78
N ASP A 94 -14.91 13.83 4.53
CA ASP A 94 -14.76 12.45 4.98
C ASP A 94 -15.76 12.17 6.11
N PRO A 95 -16.72 11.24 5.94
CA PRO A 95 -17.66 10.87 7.00
C PRO A 95 -16.98 10.34 8.27
N VAL A 96 -15.79 9.75 8.15
CA VAL A 96 -15.03 9.18 9.27
C VAL A 96 -14.15 10.25 9.94
N GLY A 97 -13.90 11.37 9.27
CA GLY A 97 -13.06 12.45 9.80
C GLY A 97 -11.56 12.12 9.86
N ARG A 98 -11.07 11.24 8.96
CA ARG A 98 -9.63 10.92 8.85
C ARG A 98 -8.92 11.78 7.81
N ARG A 99 -9.61 12.17 6.75
CA ARG A 99 -9.08 12.94 5.61
C ARG A 99 -9.65 14.35 5.55
N ASN A 100 -8.90 15.28 4.96
CA ASN A 100 -9.22 16.72 4.99
C ASN A 100 -10.36 17.15 4.07
N GLY A 101 -10.92 16.23 3.28
CA GLY A 101 -11.99 16.48 2.33
C GLY A 101 -11.57 17.17 1.04
N LYS A 102 -10.28 17.49 0.85
CA LYS A 102 -9.76 18.16 -0.36
C LYS A 102 -9.48 17.13 -1.45
N ARG A 103 -10.54 16.55 -2.02
CA ARG A 103 -10.40 15.52 -3.04
C ARG A 103 -9.87 16.09 -4.37
N PRO A 104 -9.06 15.32 -5.14
CA PRO A 104 -8.61 15.75 -6.46
C PRO A 104 -9.76 16.03 -7.43
N ASN A 105 -9.51 16.79 -8.50
CA ASN A 105 -10.47 16.95 -9.59
C ASN A 105 -10.73 15.62 -10.33
N GLU A 106 -11.79 15.55 -11.14
CA GLU A 106 -12.21 14.32 -11.82
C GLU A 106 -11.12 13.71 -12.72
N GLN A 107 -10.33 14.55 -13.39
CA GLN A 107 -9.23 14.07 -14.23
C GLN A 107 -8.19 13.32 -13.40
N MET A 108 -7.79 13.87 -12.25
CA MET A 108 -6.83 13.23 -11.35
C MET A 108 -7.43 12.01 -10.64
N GLN A 109 -8.72 12.02 -10.30
CA GLN A 109 -9.40 10.83 -9.78
C GLN A 109 -9.40 9.67 -10.79
N ASN A 110 -9.52 9.98 -12.08
CA ASN A 110 -9.43 8.99 -13.16
C ASN A 110 -8.01 8.42 -13.30
N VAL A 111 -6.96 9.24 -13.12
CA VAL A 111 -5.57 8.76 -13.07
C VAL A 111 -5.42 7.76 -11.93
N LEU A 112 -5.81 8.11 -10.71
CA LEU A 112 -5.74 7.20 -9.56
C LEU A 112 -6.51 5.90 -9.81
N THR A 113 -7.74 5.98 -10.32
CA THR A 113 -8.59 4.80 -10.57
C THR A 113 -7.93 3.83 -11.56
N LYS A 114 -7.46 4.33 -12.71
CA LYS A 114 -6.81 3.50 -13.74
C LYS A 114 -5.53 2.84 -13.19
N THR A 115 -4.71 3.60 -12.49
CA THR A 115 -3.47 3.11 -11.88
C THR A 115 -3.75 2.03 -10.82
N ILE A 116 -4.76 2.21 -9.97
CA ILE A 116 -5.17 1.21 -8.98
C ILE A 116 -5.59 -0.09 -9.66
N GLU A 117 -6.39 -0.01 -10.71
CA GLU A 117 -6.83 -1.17 -11.49
C GLU A 117 -5.66 -1.90 -12.15
N GLU A 118 -4.74 -1.14 -12.76
CA GLU A 118 -3.54 -1.66 -13.40
C GLU A 118 -2.63 -2.38 -12.39
N ALA A 119 -2.31 -1.73 -11.26
CA ALA A 119 -1.48 -2.32 -10.22
C ALA A 119 -2.11 -3.59 -9.63
N LYS A 120 -3.43 -3.59 -9.37
CA LYS A 120 -4.18 -4.77 -8.92
C LYS A 120 -4.14 -5.90 -9.95
N ALA A 121 -4.21 -5.58 -11.24
CA ALA A 121 -4.13 -6.57 -12.30
C ALA A 121 -2.73 -7.22 -12.37
N CYS A 122 -1.66 -6.45 -12.22
CA CYS A 122 -0.27 -6.94 -12.24
C CYS A 122 0.02 -8.02 -11.19
N VAL A 123 -0.67 -7.99 -10.04
CA VAL A 123 -0.45 -8.93 -8.93
C VAL A 123 -1.67 -9.79 -8.59
N SER A 124 -2.63 -9.85 -9.51
CA SER A 124 -3.92 -10.50 -9.30
C SER A 124 -3.81 -11.99 -9.05
N LYS A 125 -4.63 -12.53 -8.13
CA LYS A 125 -4.81 -13.98 -7.95
C LYS A 125 -5.29 -14.68 -9.23
N LYS A 126 -5.93 -13.94 -10.15
CA LYS A 126 -6.43 -14.47 -11.44
C LYS A 126 -5.31 -14.99 -12.35
N LEU A 127 -4.07 -14.50 -12.17
CA LEU A 127 -2.90 -14.95 -12.94
C LEU A 127 -2.65 -16.46 -12.79
N VAL A 128 -3.05 -17.06 -11.66
CA VAL A 128 -2.97 -18.50 -11.42
C VAL A 128 -3.81 -19.29 -12.43
N GLN A 129 -5.02 -18.82 -12.75
CA GLN A 129 -5.92 -19.47 -13.71
C GLN A 129 -5.35 -19.43 -15.13
N SER A 130 -4.63 -18.37 -15.45
CA SER A 130 -3.92 -18.20 -16.72
C SER A 130 -2.55 -18.87 -16.75
N GLN A 131 -2.15 -19.60 -15.70
CA GLN A 131 -0.83 -20.24 -15.56
C GLN A 131 0.35 -19.26 -15.69
N ILE A 132 0.14 -18.00 -15.28
CA ILE A 132 1.17 -16.95 -15.30
C ILE A 132 1.84 -16.90 -13.92
N SER A 133 3.16 -17.05 -13.90
CA SER A 133 3.98 -16.88 -12.71
C SER A 133 4.14 -15.41 -12.36
N LEU A 134 4.15 -15.11 -11.06
CA LEU A 134 4.43 -13.79 -10.53
C LEU A 134 5.92 -13.68 -10.16
N THR A 135 6.50 -12.53 -10.44
CA THR A 135 7.91 -12.24 -10.19
C THR A 135 8.05 -11.00 -9.31
N GLN A 136 9.19 -10.87 -8.61
CA GLN A 136 9.52 -9.65 -7.87
C GLN A 136 9.51 -8.42 -8.78
N LYS A 137 9.96 -8.57 -10.04
CA LYS A 137 9.91 -7.50 -11.03
C LYS A 137 8.48 -6.99 -11.26
N LYS A 138 7.50 -7.88 -11.40
CA LYS A 138 6.08 -7.48 -11.58
C LYS A 138 5.51 -6.77 -10.35
N VAL A 139 5.92 -7.19 -9.15
CA VAL A 139 5.56 -6.49 -7.90
C VAL A 139 6.17 -5.09 -7.88
N GLN A 140 7.45 -4.96 -8.23
CA GLN A 140 8.13 -3.66 -8.28
C GLN A 140 7.51 -2.73 -9.33
N GLU A 141 7.21 -3.24 -10.53
CA GLU A 141 6.49 -2.48 -11.57
C GLU A 141 5.15 -1.94 -11.06
N ALA A 142 4.36 -2.76 -10.35
CA ALA A 142 3.10 -2.31 -9.77
C ALA A 142 3.29 -1.21 -8.71
N LEU A 143 4.32 -1.32 -7.85
CA LEU A 143 4.66 -0.28 -6.87
C LEU A 143 5.11 1.03 -7.55
N ASP A 144 5.89 0.93 -8.62
CA ASP A 144 6.37 2.10 -9.36
C ASP A 144 5.24 2.82 -10.11
N ILE A 145 4.28 2.08 -10.65
CA ILE A 145 3.04 2.62 -11.25
C ILE A 145 2.26 3.43 -10.21
N LEU A 146 2.06 2.86 -9.01
CA LEU A 146 1.38 3.55 -7.91
C LEU A 146 2.13 4.81 -7.45
N ARG A 147 3.45 4.71 -7.26
CA ARG A 147 4.31 5.85 -6.91
C ARG A 147 4.23 6.96 -7.96
N GLY A 148 4.32 6.60 -9.25
CA GLY A 148 4.21 7.54 -10.36
C GLY A 148 2.88 8.30 -10.37
N ALA A 149 1.77 7.59 -10.13
CA ALA A 149 0.45 8.22 -10.04
C ALA A 149 0.34 9.20 -8.88
N ILE A 150 0.91 8.87 -7.71
CA ILE A 150 0.97 9.79 -6.58
C ILE A 150 1.78 11.04 -6.92
N MET A 151 2.93 10.91 -7.61
CA MET A 151 3.72 12.08 -8.03
C MET A 151 2.98 12.95 -9.05
N ILE A 152 2.18 12.36 -9.94
CA ILE A 152 1.37 13.10 -10.91
C ILE A 152 0.26 13.88 -10.20
N VAL A 153 -0.44 13.23 -9.27
CA VAL A 153 -1.60 13.82 -8.61
C VAL A 153 -1.18 14.76 -7.47
N TYR A 154 -0.11 14.48 -6.76
CA TYR A 154 0.43 15.25 -5.64
C TYR A 154 1.93 15.52 -5.85
N PRO A 155 2.31 16.49 -6.70
CA PRO A 155 3.70 16.76 -7.07
C PRO A 155 4.57 17.25 -5.90
N MET A 156 3.95 17.79 -4.85
CA MET A 156 4.62 18.20 -3.60
C MET A 156 4.69 17.06 -2.57
N ASN A 157 4.47 15.82 -3.01
CA ASN A 157 4.28 14.62 -2.20
C ASN A 157 3.04 14.70 -1.29
N LEU A 158 2.65 13.54 -0.77
CA LEU A 158 1.67 13.42 0.31
C LEU A 158 2.29 13.84 1.65
N PRO A 159 1.45 14.15 2.66
CA PRO A 159 1.93 14.41 4.01
C PRO A 159 2.77 13.24 4.53
N PRO A 160 3.80 13.48 5.37
CA PRO A 160 4.69 12.44 5.88
C PRO A 160 3.97 11.40 6.75
N HIS A 161 2.84 11.77 7.34
CA HIS A 161 1.98 10.87 8.10
C HIS A 161 0.92 10.16 7.24
N ASP A 162 0.88 10.39 5.92
CA ASP A 162 -0.07 9.71 5.06
C ASP A 162 0.37 8.25 4.82
N ASN A 163 -0.51 7.29 5.10
CA ASN A 163 -0.24 5.85 4.98
C ASN A 163 0.33 5.47 3.61
N ILE A 164 -0.11 6.10 2.53
CA ILE A 164 0.39 5.81 1.18
C ILE A 164 1.88 6.15 1.08
N ARG A 165 2.28 7.29 1.65
CA ARG A 165 3.67 7.73 1.64
C ARG A 165 4.53 6.85 2.52
N LEU A 166 4.06 6.54 3.73
CA LEU A 166 4.76 5.64 4.65
C LEU A 166 5.02 4.29 3.98
N GLU A 167 4.02 3.70 3.32
CA GLU A 167 4.20 2.47 2.55
C GLU A 167 5.21 2.66 1.41
N ILE A 168 5.07 3.67 0.57
CA ILE A 168 5.98 3.91 -0.57
C ILE A 168 7.45 4.11 -0.13
N GLU A 169 7.68 4.69 1.05
CA GLU A 169 8.98 4.96 1.63
C GLU A 169 9.52 3.83 2.53
N ASN A 170 8.74 2.75 2.73
CA ASN A 170 9.05 1.64 3.65
C ASN A 170 9.15 2.06 5.13
N ASN A 171 8.33 3.03 5.52
CA ASN A 171 8.21 3.55 6.88
C ASN A 171 6.86 3.18 7.51
N GLU A 172 6.11 2.23 6.93
CA GLU A 172 4.84 1.77 7.51
C GLU A 172 5.05 1.11 8.89
N ASP A 173 4.19 1.47 9.84
CA ASP A 173 4.03 0.71 11.09
C ASP A 173 2.72 -0.07 11.01
N LEU A 174 2.85 -1.40 10.92
CA LEU A 174 1.72 -2.30 10.89
C LEU A 174 1.35 -2.84 12.27
N SER A 175 2.11 -2.51 13.32
CA SER A 175 1.89 -3.04 14.66
C SER A 175 0.47 -2.75 15.16
N GLY A 176 -0.16 -3.76 15.77
CA GLY A 176 -1.55 -3.66 16.24
C GLY A 176 -2.62 -3.58 15.15
N THR A 177 -2.26 -3.61 13.86
CA THR A 177 -3.22 -3.66 12.75
C THR A 177 -3.50 -5.10 12.31
N HIS A 178 -4.66 -5.34 11.69
CA HIS A 178 -4.94 -6.64 11.06
C HIS A 178 -3.89 -7.02 10.00
N ALA A 179 -3.29 -6.06 9.31
CA ALA A 179 -2.26 -6.33 8.31
C ALA A 179 -0.99 -6.97 8.92
N SER A 180 -0.67 -6.72 10.19
CA SER A 180 0.48 -7.37 10.84
C SER A 180 0.32 -8.88 10.97
N LEU A 181 -0.91 -9.39 11.02
CA LEU A 181 -1.21 -10.82 11.07
C LEU A 181 -1.03 -11.51 9.71
N GLU A 182 -1.04 -10.73 8.62
CA GLU A 182 -0.94 -11.27 7.26
C GLU A 182 0.50 -11.23 6.73
N VAL A 183 1.31 -10.25 7.17
CA VAL A 183 2.69 -10.10 6.72
C VAL A 183 3.54 -11.26 7.24
N LYS A 184 4.18 -11.97 6.32
CA LYS A 184 5.06 -13.09 6.66
C LYS A 184 6.48 -12.56 6.89
N ILE A 185 6.97 -12.63 8.12
CA ILE A 185 8.35 -12.23 8.44
C ILE A 185 9.30 -13.31 7.92
N HIS A 186 10.31 -12.91 7.13
CA HIS A 186 11.47 -13.75 6.87
C HIS A 186 12.63 -13.30 7.76
N LEU A 187 13.22 -14.26 8.48
CA LEU A 187 14.41 -14.18 9.33
C LEU A 187 15.26 -12.90 9.24
N LEU A 188 15.40 -12.18 10.36
CA LEU A 188 16.66 -11.52 10.70
C LEU A 188 17.55 -12.58 11.36
N ILE A 189 18.61 -13.01 10.69
CA ILE A 189 19.67 -13.80 11.31
C ILE A 189 20.36 -12.87 12.32
N ILE A 190 20.00 -12.99 13.59
CA ILE A 190 20.77 -12.42 14.70
C ILE A 190 21.81 -13.47 15.11
N PRO A 191 23.10 -13.15 15.20
CA PRO A 191 24.11 -14.10 15.65
C PRO A 191 23.84 -14.46 17.11
N GLY A 192 23.38 -15.69 17.39
CA GLY A 192 23.31 -16.18 18.77
C GLY A 192 22.22 -17.18 19.16
N GLY A 193 21.27 -17.55 18.31
CA GLY A 193 20.32 -18.62 18.66
C GLY A 193 18.96 -18.51 18.00
N ILE A 194 18.46 -19.64 17.50
CA ILE A 194 17.17 -19.76 16.83
C ILE A 194 16.09 -19.73 17.92
N THR A 195 15.42 -18.59 18.08
CA THR A 195 14.13 -18.54 18.77
C THR A 195 13.05 -18.39 17.70
N LEU A 196 12.31 -19.48 17.46
CA LEU A 196 11.09 -19.45 16.65
C LEU A 196 10.05 -18.60 17.40
N ILE A 197 9.59 -17.52 16.78
CA ILE A 197 8.28 -16.97 17.09
C ILE A 197 7.52 -16.95 15.77
N LEU A 198 6.79 -18.03 15.50
CA LEU A 198 5.58 -17.94 14.68
C LEU A 198 4.50 -17.38 15.60
N VAL A 199 3.91 -16.25 15.20
CA VAL A 199 2.52 -15.97 15.56
C VAL A 199 1.71 -16.12 14.29
#